data_AF-A0A151XEX2-F1
#
_entry.id   AF-A0A151XEX2-F1
#
_cell.length_a   1.000
_cell.length_b   1.000
_cell.length_c   1.000
_cell.angle_alpha   90.00
_cell.angle_beta   90.00
_cell.angle_gamma   90.00
#
_symmetry.space_group_name_H-M   'P 1'
#
loop_
_entity.id
_entity.type
_entity.pdbx_description
1 polymer ?
#
loop_
_entity_poly.entity_id
_entity_poly.type
_entity_poly.pdbx_seq_one_letter_code
_entity_poly.pdbx_strand_id
1 'polypeptide(L)'
;MDKVKKKVSSLAGTEIPKTKTGRRKPICGRCNIHNVEVTLEGHKKYCLYKDCYCQRCYIFLEEQRIAADKIAWTRMYKLSKKKKISQVEVSIFLFYQGIRFAIQ
;
A
#
# COMPACT_ATOMS: atom_id res chain seq x y z
N MET A 1 32.34 -9.02 -10.22
CA MET A 1 31.71 -9.34 -8.92
C MET A 1 30.21 -9.27 -9.10
N ASP A 2 29.64 -10.45 -9.15
CA ASP A 2 28.54 -10.81 -10.04
C ASP A 2 27.17 -10.43 -9.47
N LYS A 3 26.39 -9.69 -10.25
CA LYS A 3 24.98 -9.45 -9.95
C LYS A 3 24.18 -10.70 -10.33
N VAL A 4 24.09 -11.64 -9.40
CA VAL A 4 23.20 -12.79 -9.47
C VAL A 4 21.75 -12.30 -9.65
N LYS A 5 21.25 -12.34 -10.89
CA LYS A 5 19.83 -12.15 -11.19
C LYS A 5 19.10 -13.41 -10.73
N LYS A 6 18.40 -13.32 -9.61
CA LYS A 6 17.50 -14.38 -9.13
C LYS A 6 16.37 -14.58 -10.15
N LYS A 7 16.45 -15.64 -10.97
CA LYS A 7 15.34 -16.13 -11.80
C LYS A 7 14.27 -16.65 -10.85
N VAL A 8 13.07 -16.07 -10.90
CA VAL A 8 11.87 -16.70 -10.36
C VAL A 8 11.08 -17.24 -11.56
N SER A 9 10.72 -18.50 -11.45
CA SER A 9 10.20 -19.38 -12.47
C SER A 9 8.70 -19.19 -12.73
N SER A 10 8.34 -19.47 -13.99
CA SER A 10 7.10 -20.09 -14.49
C SER A 10 5.76 -19.32 -14.54
N LEU A 11 5.37 -19.08 -15.81
CA LEU A 11 4.04 -19.18 -16.45
C LEU A 11 3.13 -17.93 -16.48
N ALA A 12 2.80 -17.55 -17.72
CA ALA A 12 1.93 -16.45 -18.21
C ALA A 12 2.51 -15.03 -18.07
N GLY A 13 3.31 -14.64 -19.06
CA GLY A 13 3.80 -13.27 -19.23
C GLY A 13 2.69 -12.31 -19.63
N THR A 14 2.19 -11.55 -18.65
CA THR A 14 1.65 -10.21 -18.92
C THR A 14 2.68 -9.22 -18.41
N GLU A 15 3.35 -8.52 -19.33
CA GLU A 15 4.36 -7.53 -18.95
C GLU A 15 3.67 -6.39 -18.20
N ILE A 16 3.87 -6.30 -16.88
CA ILE A 16 3.27 -5.23 -16.07
C ILE A 16 3.78 -3.88 -16.61
N PRO A 17 2.88 -2.98 -17.06
CA PRO A 17 3.29 -1.73 -17.66
C PRO A 17 4.09 -0.89 -16.65
N LYS A 18 5.21 -0.33 -17.10
CA LYS A 18 6.04 0.59 -16.31
C LYS A 18 5.50 2.01 -16.45
N THR A 19 5.61 2.80 -15.39
CA THR A 19 5.37 4.25 -15.45
C THR A 19 6.47 4.93 -16.27
N LYS A 20 6.23 6.16 -16.75
CA LYS A 20 7.24 6.99 -17.44
C LYS A 20 8.52 7.19 -16.62
N THR A 21 8.43 7.09 -15.30
CA THR A 21 9.58 7.17 -14.36
C THR A 21 10.33 5.84 -14.16
N GLY A 22 10.00 4.79 -14.93
CA GLY A 22 10.61 3.46 -14.81
C GLY A 22 10.10 2.62 -13.61
N ARG A 23 9.31 3.21 -12.71
CA ARG A 23 8.68 2.48 -11.60
C ARG A 23 7.57 1.57 -12.12
N ARG A 24 7.51 0.33 -11.62
CA ARG A 24 6.42 -0.60 -11.93
C ARG A 24 5.09 -0.02 -11.46
N LYS A 25 4.04 -0.15 -12.28
CA LYS A 25 2.69 0.20 -11.84
C LYS A 25 2.25 -0.70 -10.67
N PRO A 26 1.48 -0.18 -9.72
CA PRO A 26 0.95 -0.99 -8.63
C PRO A 26 -0.01 -2.05 -9.19
N ILE A 27 0.08 -3.26 -8.65
CA ILE A 27 -0.85 -4.36 -8.93
C ILE A 27 -1.86 -4.50 -7.79
N CYS A 28 -3.00 -5.15 -8.08
CA CYS A 28 -3.98 -5.46 -7.06
C CYS A 28 -3.47 -6.57 -6.14
N GLY A 29 -3.30 -6.27 -4.84
CA GLY A 29 -2.84 -7.24 -3.86
C GLY A 29 -3.81 -8.42 -3.67
N ARG A 30 -5.13 -8.19 -3.70
CA ARG A 30 -6.12 -9.28 -3.62
C ARG A 30 -5.98 -10.25 -4.79
N CYS A 31 -5.88 -9.75 -6.03
CA CYS A 31 -5.65 -10.61 -7.19
C CYS A 31 -4.31 -11.34 -7.12
N ASN A 32 -3.25 -10.65 -6.69
CA ASN A 32 -1.91 -11.23 -6.63
C ASN A 32 -1.83 -12.42 -5.65
N ILE A 33 -2.53 -12.38 -4.52
CA ILE A 33 -2.64 -13.51 -3.58
C ILE A 33 -3.28 -14.74 -4.24
N HIS A 34 -4.19 -14.53 -5.18
CA HIS A 34 -4.82 -15.59 -5.96
C HIS A 34 -4.04 -15.93 -7.24
N ASN A 35 -2.78 -15.50 -7.35
CA ASN A 35 -1.90 -15.69 -8.51
C ASN A 35 -2.43 -15.05 -9.80
N VAL A 36 -3.24 -13.99 -9.68
CA VAL A 36 -3.74 -13.21 -10.81
C VAL A 36 -3.07 -11.83 -10.80
N GLU A 37 -2.33 -11.51 -11.85
CA GLU A 37 -1.68 -10.20 -11.97
C GLU A 37 -2.58 -9.22 -12.71
N VAL A 38 -3.11 -8.23 -11.98
CA VAL A 38 -3.91 -7.14 -12.57
C VAL A 38 -3.40 -5.81 -12.04
N THR A 39 -3.22 -4.84 -12.92
CA THR A 39 -2.87 -3.47 -12.54
C THR A 39 -3.99 -2.86 -11.70
N LEU A 40 -3.66 -2.14 -10.62
CA LEU A 40 -4.66 -1.57 -9.73
C LEU A 40 -5.45 -0.39 -10.35
N GLU A 41 -4.92 0.18 -11.43
CA GLU A 41 -5.54 1.27 -12.21
C GLU A 41 -6.90 0.82 -12.76
N GLY A 42 -7.99 1.49 -12.33
CA GLY A 42 -9.36 1.16 -12.75
C GLY A 42 -9.94 -0.16 -12.19
N HIS A 43 -9.11 -1.01 -11.57
CA HIS A 43 -9.48 -2.38 -11.21
C HIS A 43 -10.27 -2.50 -9.89
N LYS A 44 -10.14 -1.56 -8.94
CA LYS A 44 -10.71 -1.68 -7.58
C LYS A 44 -12.21 -2.04 -7.57
N LYS A 45 -13.01 -1.44 -8.45
CA LYS A 45 -14.47 -1.65 -8.52
C LYS A 45 -14.85 -3.00 -9.14
N TYR A 46 -14.03 -3.51 -10.05
CA TYR A 46 -14.28 -4.71 -10.85
C TYR A 46 -13.42 -5.90 -10.40
N CYS A 47 -12.84 -5.82 -9.20
CA CYS A 47 -11.98 -6.87 -8.68
C CYS A 47 -12.81 -8.11 -8.34
N LEU A 48 -12.52 -9.24 -9.01
CA LEU A 48 -13.18 -10.53 -8.78
C LEU A 48 -13.05 -11.01 -7.33
N TYR A 49 -11.93 -10.67 -6.68
CA TYR A 49 -11.65 -11.07 -5.30
C TYR A 49 -11.96 -9.98 -4.27
N LYS A 50 -12.67 -8.91 -4.67
CA LYS A 50 -12.99 -7.75 -3.80
C LYS A 50 -13.62 -8.16 -2.47
N ASP A 51 -14.49 -9.17 -2.52
CA ASP A 51 -15.26 -9.66 -1.37
C ASP A 51 -14.82 -11.09 -0.98
N CYS A 52 -13.57 -11.48 -1.31
CA CYS A 52 -13.00 -12.75 -0.87
C CYS A 52 -12.66 -12.73 0.63
N TYR A 53 -12.99 -13.83 1.33
CA TYR A 53 -12.76 -14.04 2.77
C TYR A 53 -11.82 -15.22 3.07
N CYS A 54 -10.99 -15.64 2.11
CA CYS A 54 -10.02 -16.71 2.38
C CYS A 54 -8.94 -16.25 3.38
N GLN A 55 -8.33 -17.21 4.09
CA GLN A 55 -7.32 -16.91 5.12
C GLN A 55 -6.15 -16.08 4.59
N ARG A 56 -5.70 -16.33 3.35
CA ARG A 56 -4.62 -15.55 2.72
C ARG A 56 -5.02 -14.09 2.49
N CYS A 57 -6.26 -13.83 2.08
CA CYS A 57 -6.77 -12.46 1.96
C CYS A 57 -6.91 -11.78 3.32
N TYR A 58 -7.32 -12.51 4.36
CA TYR A 58 -7.39 -11.96 5.71
C TYR A 58 -6.01 -11.51 6.21
N ILE A 59 -4.99 -12.37 6.09
CA ILE A 59 -3.61 -12.04 6.46
C ILE A 59 -3.11 -10.82 5.70
N PHE A 60 -3.33 -10.76 4.38
CA PHE A 60 -2.94 -9.60 3.58
C PHE A 60 -3.61 -8.28 4.02
N LEU A 61 -4.89 -8.32 4.38
CA LEU A 61 -5.58 -7.12 4.86
C LEU A 61 -4.99 -6.63 6.19
N GLU A 62 -4.62 -7.55 7.09
CA GLU A 62 -3.97 -7.20 8.34
C GLU A 62 -2.57 -6.63 8.10
N GLU A 63 -1.77 -7.24 7.23
CA GLU A 63 -0.47 -6.70 6.81
C GLU A 63 -0.60 -5.29 6.19
N GLN A 64 -1.66 -5.08 5.41
CA GLN A 64 -1.95 -3.77 4.81
C GLN A 64 -2.30 -2.72 5.87
N ARG A 65 -3.03 -3.11 6.92
CA ARG A 65 -3.32 -2.23 8.08
C ARG A 65 -2.03 -1.83 8.79
N ILE A 66 -1.18 -2.79 9.12
CA ILE A 66 0.12 -2.54 9.77
C ILE A 66 0.98 -1.61 8.90
N ALA A 67 1.00 -1.81 7.58
CA ALA A 67 1.71 -0.93 6.66
C ALA A 67 1.16 0.50 6.66
N ALA A 68 -0.17 0.67 6.70
CA ALA A 68 -0.82 1.97 6.80
C ALA A 68 -0.41 2.70 8.08
N ASP A 69 -0.43 2.01 9.22
CA ASP A 69 -0.03 2.55 10.52
C ASP A 69 1.44 2.98 10.53
N LYS A 70 2.33 2.13 9.99
CA LYS A 70 3.76 2.45 9.87
C LYS A 70 4.00 3.66 8.96
N ILE A 71 3.28 3.77 7.85
CA ILE A 71 3.36 4.92 6.95
C ILE A 71 2.87 6.18 7.66
N ALA A 72 1.75 6.11 8.39
CA ALA A 72 1.21 7.22 9.17
C ALA A 72 2.25 7.70 10.20
N TRP A 73 2.77 6.80 11.03
CA TRP A 73 3.82 7.12 12.01
C TRP A 73 5.06 7.74 11.35
N THR A 74 5.53 7.16 10.25
CA THR A 74 6.71 7.68 9.54
C THR A 74 6.48 9.09 9.01
N ARG A 75 5.28 9.38 8.49
CA ARG A 75 4.90 10.72 8.04
C ARG A 75 4.84 11.70 9.21
N MET A 76 4.23 11.30 10.32
CA MET A 76 4.17 12.10 11.55
C MET A 76 5.56 12.46 12.06
N TYR A 77 6.43 11.47 12.20
CA TYR A 77 7.80 11.65 12.68
C TYR A 77 8.65 12.55 11.77
N LYS A 78 8.47 12.45 10.45
CA LYS A 78 9.15 13.34 9.50
C LYS A 78 8.64 14.79 9.62
N LEU A 79 7.35 14.98 9.86
CA LEU A 79 6.75 16.30 10.06
C LEU A 79 7.22 16.93 11.38
N SER A 80 7.25 16.17 12.48
CA SER A 80 7.72 16.65 13.79
C SER A 80 9.18 17.11 13.71
N LYS A 81 10.06 16.30 13.12
CA LYS A 81 11.47 16.66 12.88
C LYS A 81 11.62 17.92 12.04
N LYS A 82 10.89 18.04 10.93
CA LYS A 82 11.00 19.19 10.04
C LYS A 82 10.54 20.49 10.70
N LYS A 83 9.46 20.43 11.48
CA LYS A 83 8.88 21.61 12.14
C LYS A 83 9.43 21.88 13.54
N LYS A 84 10.31 21.01 14.07
CA LYS A 84 10.77 21.02 15.48
C LYS A 84 9.61 21.03 16.48
N ILE A 85 8.49 20.42 16.10
CA ILE A 85 7.26 20.33 16.90
C ILE A 85 7.33 19.06 17.75
N SER A 86 6.90 19.14 19.00
CA SER A 86 6.88 17.99 19.90
C SER A 86 5.89 16.92 19.43
N GLN A 87 6.14 15.66 19.80
CA GLN A 87 5.28 14.54 19.39
C GLN A 87 3.83 14.70 19.90
N VAL A 88 3.64 15.37 21.04
CA VAL A 88 2.32 15.65 21.64
C VAL A 88 1.53 16.64 20.80
N GLU A 89 2.16 17.72 20.34
CA GLU A 89 1.53 18.74 19.48
C GLU A 89 1.13 18.18 18.11
N VAL A 90 1.94 17.28 17.54
CA VAL A 90 1.59 16.60 16.27
C VAL A 90 0.38 15.67 16.45
N SER A 91 0.30 14.95 17.57
CA SER A 91 -0.85 14.08 17.88
C SER A 91 -2.13 14.88 18.04
N ILE A 92 -2.07 15.98 18.80
CA ILE A 92 -3.18 16.91 19.00
C ILE A 92 -3.66 17.51 17.67
N PHE A 93 -2.74 17.97 16.81
CA PHE A 93 -3.09 18.54 15.51
C PHE A 93 -3.81 17.54 14.61
N LEU A 94 -3.34 16.30 14.54
CA LEU A 94 -3.97 15.27 13.71
C LEU A 94 -5.32 14.82 14.26
N PHE A 95 -5.46 14.76 15.58
CA PHE A 95 -6.75 14.51 16.23
C PHE A 95 -7.77 15.59 15.89
N TYR A 96 -7.40 16.88 15.98
CA TYR A 96 -8.29 17.99 15.61
C TYR A 96 -8.61 18.05 14.11
N GLN A 97 -7.66 17.70 13.23
CA GLN A 97 -7.94 17.59 11.79
C GLN A 97 -8.89 16.43 11.47
N GLY A 98 -8.82 15.32 12.20
CA GLY A 98 -9.74 14.19 12.08
C GLY A 98 -11.17 14.54 12.52
N ILE A 99 -11.33 15.29 13.62
CA ILE A 99 -12.64 15.74 14.10
C ILE A 99 -13.28 16.72 13.10
N ARG A 100 -12.51 17.66 12.53
CA ARG A 100 -13.02 18.65 11.58
C ARG A 100 -13.59 18.02 10.29
N PHE A 101 -13.13 16.84 9.89
CA PHE A 101 -13.66 16.09 8.74
C PHE A 101 -14.91 15.26 9.03
N ALA A 102 -15.23 15.02 10.31
CA ALA A 102 -16.39 14.20 10.72
C ALA A 102 -17.66 15.04 10.99
N ILE A 103 -17.54 16.38 11.06
CA ILE A 103 -18.64 17.32 11.35
C ILE A 103 -19.06 18.10 10.09
N GLN A 104 -18.77 17.59 8.89
CA GLN A 104 -19.16 18.18 7.60
C GLN A 104 -19.90 17.14 6.76
#